data_AF-A0AAN6EUR5-F1
#
_entry.id   AF-A0AAN6EUR5-F1
#
_cell.length_a   1.000
_cell.length_b   1.000
_cell.length_c   1.000
_cell.angle_alpha   90.00
_cell.angle_beta   90.00
_cell.angle_gamma   90.00
#
_symmetry.space_group_name_H-M   'P 1'
#
loop_
_entity.id
_entity.type
_entity.pdbx_description
1 polymer ?
#
loop_
_entity_poly.entity_id
_entity_poly.type
_entity_poly.pdbx_seq_one_letter_code
_entity_poly.pdbx_strand_id
1 'polypeptide(L)'
;MRLYAISDIHLSYKHNREALDDLKPHPDDSLIICGDVGERLEHLQEAFEVTTKLFKQVFWVPGNHELYTLPGITTEDDLDKELRGEFKYQECLRVANEYGVITPEDEYVKWEGEGGPCIICPIFTLYDYSFRPADVTREQAVDWAMEENVYATDEALLHSDPYETRDAWCEQLVKKTEERLEAAAARGFPLVIINHWPLRQDLITIPSIPRFSIWCGTKQTDDWHTRFNAKVVVTGHLHVRRTDWIDGVRFEEVSMGYPRQWQAAKDRGLTMNDLLREILPGMENPGNGRTIWRRAGVPSESTPSASEST
;
A
#
# COMPACT_ATOMS: atom_id res chain seq x y z
N MET A 1 -6.78 20.10 -8.79
CA MET A 1 -7.06 18.79 -8.19
C MET A 1 -5.87 17.90 -8.46
N ARG A 2 -5.12 17.60 -7.42
CA ARG A 2 -3.99 16.69 -7.41
C ARG A 2 -4.40 15.36 -6.77
N LEU A 3 -3.58 14.34 -6.96
CA LEU A 3 -3.76 13.02 -6.36
C LEU A 3 -2.58 12.74 -5.46
N TYR A 4 -2.82 12.57 -4.16
CA TYR A 4 -1.81 12.21 -3.18
C TYR A 4 -1.96 10.75 -2.75
N ALA A 5 -0.90 10.16 -2.19
CA ALA A 5 -0.93 8.84 -1.60
C ALA A 5 -0.08 8.71 -0.35
N ILE A 6 -0.52 7.83 0.54
CA ILE A 6 0.22 7.37 1.72
C ILE A 6 -0.22 5.94 2.06
N SER A 7 0.62 5.17 2.72
CA SER A 7 0.31 3.85 3.26
C SER A 7 1.02 3.62 4.58
N ASP A 8 0.74 2.50 5.24
CA ASP A 8 1.50 2.04 6.41
C ASP A 8 1.47 3.10 7.52
N ILE A 9 0.28 3.64 7.79
CA ILE A 9 0.04 4.65 8.81
C ILE A 9 0.11 4.02 10.21
N HIS A 10 -0.30 2.76 10.37
CA HIS A 10 -0.19 2.00 11.62
C HIS A 10 -0.72 2.77 12.86
N LEU A 11 -2.02 3.08 12.88
CA LEU A 11 -2.68 3.90 13.91
C LEU A 11 -2.77 3.26 15.29
N SER A 12 -2.38 1.98 15.44
CA SER A 12 -2.13 1.38 16.75
C SER A 12 -0.99 2.09 17.50
N TYR A 13 -0.08 2.75 16.80
CA TYR A 13 0.95 3.60 17.41
C TYR A 13 0.45 5.02 17.64
N LYS A 14 0.39 5.42 18.91
CA LYS A 14 -0.03 6.77 19.33
C LYS A 14 0.62 7.91 18.55
N HIS A 15 1.93 7.85 18.28
CA HIS A 15 2.62 8.91 17.53
C HIS A 15 2.17 9.03 16.08
N ASN A 16 1.79 7.92 15.44
CA ASN A 16 1.29 7.97 14.07
C ASN A 16 -0.16 8.48 14.05
N ARG A 17 -0.95 8.15 15.08
CA ARG A 17 -2.29 8.70 15.29
C ARG A 17 -2.28 10.22 15.51
N GLU A 18 -1.41 10.71 16.38
CA GLU A 18 -1.18 12.15 16.58
C GLU A 18 -0.76 12.84 15.25
N ALA A 19 0.01 12.15 14.40
CA ALA A 19 0.40 12.69 13.10
C ALA A 19 -0.76 12.78 12.09
N LEU A 20 -1.75 11.88 12.19
CA LEU A 20 -2.98 11.94 11.41
C LEU A 20 -3.85 13.12 11.83
N ASP A 21 -3.93 13.41 13.14
CA ASP A 21 -4.67 14.58 13.66
C ASP A 21 -4.10 15.91 13.13
N ASP A 22 -2.80 15.96 12.83
CA ASP A 22 -2.09 17.11 12.29
C ASP A 22 -2.15 17.22 10.74
N LEU A 23 -2.92 16.36 10.08
CA LEU A 23 -3.08 16.38 8.62
C LEU A 23 -3.82 17.65 8.17
N LYS A 24 -3.28 18.34 7.17
CA LYS A 24 -3.81 19.62 6.68
C LYS A 24 -4.94 19.42 5.67
N PRO A 25 -5.89 20.38 5.54
CA PRO A 25 -6.94 20.32 4.54
C PRO A 25 -6.43 20.39 3.08
N HIS A 26 -7.02 19.58 2.22
CA HIS A 26 -6.80 19.45 0.78
C HIS A 26 -8.16 19.39 0.03
N PRO A 27 -9.02 20.41 0.17
CA PRO A 27 -10.44 20.33 -0.20
C PRO A 27 -10.71 20.10 -1.69
N ASP A 28 -9.72 20.34 -2.55
CA ASP A 28 -9.80 20.16 -4.00
C ASP A 28 -9.09 18.91 -4.51
N ASP A 29 -8.39 18.18 -3.64
CA ASP A 29 -7.51 17.07 -4.02
C ASP A 29 -8.07 15.71 -3.59
N SER A 30 -7.50 14.65 -4.14
CA SER A 30 -7.83 13.27 -3.80
C SER A 30 -6.70 12.60 -3.02
N LEU A 31 -7.04 11.65 -2.15
CA LEU A 31 -6.08 10.86 -1.37
C LEU A 31 -6.24 9.37 -1.64
N ILE A 32 -5.12 8.67 -1.80
CA ILE A 32 -5.02 7.23 -1.79
C ILE A 32 -4.44 6.79 -0.45
N ILE A 33 -5.13 5.89 0.24
CA ILE A 33 -4.66 5.20 1.44
C ILE A 33 -4.33 3.76 1.04
N CYS A 34 -3.03 3.46 0.86
CA CYS A 34 -2.56 2.23 0.22
C CYS A 34 -2.24 1.11 1.22
N GLY A 35 -3.21 0.78 2.08
CA GLY A 35 -3.13 -0.29 3.07
C GLY A 35 -2.35 0.07 4.34
N ASP A 36 -2.47 -0.79 5.35
CA ASP A 36 -1.81 -0.72 6.65
C ASP A 36 -2.08 0.62 7.40
N VAL A 37 -3.33 1.04 7.38
CA VAL A 37 -3.90 2.03 8.31
C VAL A 37 -3.81 1.54 9.74
N GLY A 38 -4.13 0.27 10.01
CA GLY A 38 -4.06 -0.34 11.33
C GLY A 38 -4.84 -1.64 11.42
N GLU A 39 -4.77 -2.30 12.58
CA GLU A 39 -5.22 -3.69 12.70
C GLU A 39 -6.71 -3.86 13.03
N ARG A 40 -7.38 -2.79 13.48
CA ARG A 40 -8.73 -2.82 14.02
C ARG A 40 -9.67 -1.96 13.19
N LEU A 41 -10.96 -2.29 13.16
CA LEU A 41 -11.95 -1.50 12.43
C LEU A 41 -12.03 -0.05 12.92
N GLU A 42 -11.79 0.21 14.20
CA GLU A 42 -11.80 1.59 14.73
C GLU A 42 -10.65 2.43 14.17
N HIS A 43 -9.51 1.81 13.82
CA HIS A 43 -8.43 2.54 13.14
C HIS A 43 -8.85 2.99 11.74
N LEU A 44 -9.59 2.16 11.00
CA LEU A 44 -10.16 2.54 9.71
C LEU A 44 -11.19 3.66 9.86
N GLN A 45 -12.09 3.56 10.84
CA GLN A 45 -13.07 4.61 11.13
C GLN A 45 -12.39 5.95 11.44
N GLU A 46 -11.37 5.95 12.31
CA GLU A 46 -10.60 7.14 12.66
C GLU A 46 -9.90 7.76 11.43
N ALA A 47 -9.24 6.94 10.62
CA ALA A 47 -8.59 7.39 9.39
C ALA A 47 -9.57 7.98 8.38
N PHE A 48 -10.68 7.30 8.12
CA PHE A 48 -11.67 7.73 7.14
C PHE A 48 -12.43 8.97 7.62
N GLU A 49 -12.75 9.06 8.91
CA GLU A 49 -13.39 10.25 9.46
C GLU A 49 -12.53 11.51 9.26
N VAL A 50 -11.22 11.42 9.52
CA VAL A 50 -10.30 12.55 9.33
C VAL A 50 -10.12 12.84 7.85
N THR A 51 -9.75 11.85 7.05
CA THR A 51 -9.33 12.06 5.67
C THR A 51 -10.47 12.49 4.75
N THR A 52 -11.69 11.99 4.94
CA THR A 52 -12.85 12.40 4.13
C THR A 52 -13.35 13.82 4.46
N LYS A 53 -13.00 14.37 5.63
CA LYS A 53 -13.22 15.80 5.94
C LYS A 53 -12.17 16.70 5.29
N LEU A 54 -10.98 16.18 5.02
CA LEU A 54 -9.84 16.96 4.53
C LEU A 54 -9.66 16.87 3.02
N PHE A 55 -10.06 15.78 2.37
CA PHE A 55 -9.88 15.54 0.94
C PHE A 55 -11.23 15.40 0.23
N LYS A 56 -11.28 15.82 -1.03
CA LYS A 56 -12.49 15.75 -1.85
C LYS A 56 -12.94 14.32 -2.13
N GLN A 57 -11.98 13.42 -2.35
CA GLN A 57 -12.22 12.02 -2.67
C GLN A 57 -11.11 11.18 -2.03
N VAL A 58 -11.50 10.12 -1.33
CA VAL A 58 -10.56 9.17 -0.74
C VAL A 58 -10.74 7.81 -1.42
N PHE A 59 -9.62 7.18 -1.74
CA PHE A 59 -9.50 5.80 -2.22
C PHE A 59 -8.73 5.00 -1.16
N TRP A 60 -9.13 3.75 -0.96
CA TRP A 60 -8.45 2.84 -0.02
C TRP A 60 -8.30 1.46 -0.63
N VAL A 61 -7.20 0.80 -0.29
CA VAL A 61 -7.00 -0.65 -0.49
C VAL A 61 -6.54 -1.27 0.83
N PRO A 62 -6.91 -2.53 1.13
CA PRO A 62 -6.44 -3.21 2.33
C PRO A 62 -4.96 -3.56 2.24
N GLY A 63 -4.25 -3.48 3.37
CA GLY A 63 -2.98 -4.13 3.60
C GLY A 63 -3.13 -5.40 4.43
N ASN A 64 -2.01 -6.01 4.85
CA ASN A 64 -2.06 -7.21 5.69
C ASN A 64 -2.54 -6.89 7.10
N HIS A 65 -2.24 -5.71 7.64
CA HIS A 65 -2.61 -5.35 9.01
C HIS A 65 -4.12 -5.24 9.19
N GLU A 66 -4.86 -4.68 8.21
CA GLU A 66 -6.32 -4.66 8.27
C GLU A 66 -6.93 -6.06 8.36
N LEU A 67 -6.23 -7.07 7.86
CA LEU A 67 -6.69 -8.46 7.83
C LEU A 67 -6.27 -9.28 9.06
N TYR A 68 -5.52 -8.69 10.00
CA TYR A 68 -5.08 -9.38 11.21
C TYR A 68 -6.19 -9.56 12.25
N THR A 69 -6.47 -10.79 12.63
CA THR A 69 -7.34 -11.05 13.80
C THR A 69 -6.51 -11.01 15.07
N LEU A 70 -6.48 -9.86 15.76
CA LEU A 70 -5.68 -9.70 16.97
C LEU A 70 -6.26 -10.55 18.13
N PRO A 71 -5.40 -11.25 18.89
CA PRO A 71 -5.82 -11.88 20.15
C PRO A 71 -6.10 -10.77 21.18
N GLY A 72 -7.34 -10.30 21.26
CA GLY A 72 -7.59 -9.00 21.88
C GLY A 72 -7.58 -8.96 23.41
N ILE A 73 -7.54 -7.74 23.96
CA ILE A 73 -7.69 -7.44 25.39
C ILE A 73 -9.14 -7.75 25.81
N THR A 74 -9.31 -8.43 26.94
CA THR A 74 -10.58 -8.98 27.45
C THR A 74 -11.64 -7.90 27.71
N THR A 75 -12.49 -7.62 26.73
CA THR A 75 -13.85 -7.08 26.91
C THR A 75 -14.82 -7.94 26.10
N GLU A 76 -16.02 -8.18 26.64
CA GLU A 76 -17.03 -9.07 26.04
C GLU A 76 -17.56 -8.56 24.68
N ASP A 77 -17.40 -7.26 24.38
CA ASP A 77 -17.96 -6.60 23.20
C ASP A 77 -16.96 -6.39 22.03
N ASP A 78 -15.80 -7.05 22.04
CA ASP A 78 -14.77 -6.84 21.03
C ASP A 78 -14.99 -7.73 19.78
N LEU A 79 -15.90 -7.29 18.91
CA LEU A 79 -16.27 -7.98 17.67
C LEU A 79 -15.05 -8.30 16.77
N ASP A 80 -14.00 -7.47 16.80
CA ASP A 80 -12.81 -7.63 15.96
C ASP A 80 -12.07 -8.96 16.21
N LYS A 81 -12.22 -9.58 17.39
CA LYS A 81 -11.58 -10.87 17.70
C LYS A 81 -12.17 -12.05 16.94
N GLU A 82 -13.41 -11.91 16.47
CA GLU A 82 -14.14 -12.96 15.76
C GLU A 82 -14.01 -12.79 14.24
N LEU A 83 -13.67 -11.58 13.77
CA LEU A 83 -13.51 -11.29 12.35
C LEU A 83 -12.25 -11.95 11.79
N ARG A 84 -12.41 -12.74 10.73
CA ARG A 84 -11.30 -13.47 10.05
C ARG A 84 -11.47 -13.48 8.54
N GLY A 85 -10.35 -13.57 7.83
CA GLY A 85 -10.29 -13.79 6.39
C GLY A 85 -11.17 -12.84 5.58
N GLU A 86 -11.87 -13.38 4.59
CA GLU A 86 -12.74 -12.63 3.69
C GLU A 86 -13.85 -11.91 4.46
N PHE A 87 -14.38 -12.49 5.54
CA PHE A 87 -15.39 -11.83 6.35
C PHE A 87 -14.85 -10.55 7.01
N LYS A 88 -13.62 -10.57 7.52
CA LYS A 88 -12.97 -9.35 8.04
C LYS A 88 -12.78 -8.30 6.95
N TYR A 89 -12.37 -8.73 5.75
CA TYR A 89 -12.28 -7.82 4.60
C TYR A 89 -13.63 -7.17 4.27
N GLN A 90 -14.74 -7.93 4.29
CA GLN A 90 -16.08 -7.38 4.10
C GLN A 90 -16.46 -6.33 5.16
N GLU A 91 -16.09 -6.53 6.43
CA GLU A 91 -16.31 -5.52 7.46
C GLU A 91 -15.47 -4.26 7.24
N CYS A 92 -14.23 -4.38 6.74
CA CYS A 92 -13.44 -3.22 6.33
C CYS A 92 -14.11 -2.45 5.20
N LEU A 93 -14.68 -3.15 4.21
CA LEU A 93 -15.46 -2.54 3.12
C LEU A 93 -16.72 -1.84 3.64
N ARG A 94 -17.43 -2.44 4.60
CA ARG A 94 -18.60 -1.80 5.24
C ARG A 94 -18.20 -0.47 5.87
N VAL A 95 -17.10 -0.44 6.63
CA VAL A 95 -16.58 0.79 7.24
C VAL A 95 -16.21 1.81 6.16
N ALA A 96 -15.49 1.41 5.11
CA ALA A 96 -15.15 2.33 4.01
C ALA A 96 -16.39 2.95 3.35
N ASN A 97 -17.42 2.14 3.11
CA ASN A 97 -18.69 2.59 2.53
C ASN A 97 -19.44 3.59 3.41
N GLU A 98 -19.38 3.48 4.75
CA GLU A 98 -19.99 4.43 5.68
C GLU A 98 -19.44 5.85 5.53
N TYR A 99 -18.20 5.99 5.07
CA TYR A 99 -17.53 7.27 4.84
C TYR A 99 -17.45 7.66 3.36
N GLY A 100 -18.02 6.88 2.44
CA GLY A 100 -17.95 7.13 1.00
C GLY A 100 -16.54 7.00 0.41
N VAL A 101 -15.68 6.19 1.04
CA VAL A 101 -14.33 5.87 0.55
C VAL A 101 -14.44 4.82 -0.56
N ILE A 102 -13.76 5.06 -1.68
CA ILE A 102 -13.76 4.14 -2.83
C ILE A 102 -12.78 2.99 -2.58
N THR A 103 -13.24 1.76 -2.76
CA THR A 103 -12.53 0.52 -2.43
C THR A 103 -12.18 -0.31 -3.68
N PRO A 104 -11.46 -1.44 -3.54
CA PRO A 104 -11.26 -2.37 -4.65
C PRO A 104 -12.54 -2.96 -5.23
N GLU A 105 -13.64 -2.95 -4.48
CA GLU A 105 -14.92 -3.55 -4.90
C GLU A 105 -15.78 -2.60 -5.73
N ASP A 106 -15.61 -1.29 -5.56
CA ASP A 106 -16.37 -0.26 -6.26
C ASP A 106 -15.93 -0.07 -7.71
N GLU A 107 -16.76 0.57 -8.55
CA GLU A 107 -16.38 0.88 -9.93
C GLU A 107 -15.13 1.77 -10.01
N TYR A 108 -14.22 1.46 -10.95
CA TYR A 108 -13.03 2.27 -11.16
C TYR A 108 -13.36 3.65 -11.73
N VAL A 109 -12.86 4.66 -11.03
CA VAL A 109 -13.23 6.06 -11.27
C VAL A 109 -12.35 6.69 -12.33
N LYS A 110 -12.98 7.34 -13.31
CA LYS A 110 -12.28 8.24 -14.23
C LYS A 110 -11.88 9.50 -13.46
N TRP A 111 -10.60 9.83 -13.47
CA TRP A 111 -10.05 11.00 -12.78
C TRP A 111 -9.47 11.98 -13.78
N GLU A 112 -9.87 13.25 -13.65
CA GLU A 112 -9.61 14.32 -14.64
C GLU A 112 -8.82 15.49 -14.03
N GLY A 113 -8.09 15.26 -12.93
CA GLY A 113 -7.24 16.29 -12.33
C GLY A 113 -5.93 16.50 -13.09
N GLU A 114 -5.00 17.21 -12.45
CA GLU A 114 -3.70 17.55 -13.03
C GLU A 114 -2.87 16.29 -13.33
N GLY A 115 -2.35 16.17 -14.54
CA GLY A 115 -1.70 14.94 -15.01
C GLY A 115 -2.67 13.86 -15.52
N GLY A 116 -3.97 14.12 -15.54
CA GLY A 116 -5.02 13.29 -16.17
C GLY A 116 -5.30 13.64 -17.65
N PRO A 117 -6.28 12.96 -18.30
CA PRO A 117 -7.23 11.99 -17.74
C PRO A 117 -6.65 10.58 -17.57
N CYS A 118 -7.10 9.86 -16.53
CA CYS A 118 -6.75 8.46 -16.24
C CYS A 118 -7.91 7.73 -15.54
N ILE A 119 -7.77 6.43 -15.31
CA ILE A 119 -8.67 5.64 -14.46
C ILE A 119 -7.92 5.22 -13.19
N ILE A 120 -8.51 5.45 -12.03
CA ILE A 120 -7.97 5.04 -10.74
C ILE A 120 -8.49 3.63 -10.43
N CYS A 121 -7.57 2.70 -10.21
CA CYS A 121 -7.85 1.28 -10.02
C CYS A 121 -7.32 0.82 -8.66
N PRO A 122 -8.09 0.98 -7.56
CA PRO A 122 -7.83 0.28 -6.32
C PRO A 122 -7.96 -1.23 -6.53
N ILE A 123 -6.98 -2.01 -6.12
CA ILE A 123 -6.98 -3.47 -6.23
C ILE A 123 -6.54 -4.12 -4.92
N PHE A 124 -6.83 -5.41 -4.79
CA PHE A 124 -6.41 -6.24 -3.65
C PHE A 124 -5.97 -7.61 -4.17
N THR A 125 -4.70 -7.96 -4.00
CA THR A 125 -4.14 -9.23 -4.53
C THR A 125 -3.67 -10.20 -3.46
N LEU A 126 -3.34 -9.74 -2.25
CA LEU A 126 -2.59 -10.54 -1.26
C LEU A 126 -1.26 -11.05 -1.88
N TYR A 127 -0.82 -12.26 -1.51
CA TYR A 127 0.40 -12.93 -1.97
C TYR A 127 0.23 -14.46 -1.99
N ASP A 128 1.10 -15.14 -2.73
CA ASP A 128 1.07 -16.60 -2.96
C ASP A 128 2.46 -17.26 -2.76
N TYR A 129 3.35 -16.60 -2.02
CA TYR A 129 4.70 -17.09 -1.72
C TYR A 129 5.56 -17.35 -2.97
N SER A 130 5.17 -16.85 -4.14
CA SER A 130 5.89 -17.06 -5.41
C SER A 130 7.15 -16.22 -5.53
N PHE A 131 7.30 -15.18 -4.70
CA PHE A 131 8.51 -14.37 -4.57
C PHE A 131 9.66 -15.06 -3.81
N ARG A 132 9.64 -16.39 -3.75
CA ARG A 132 10.75 -17.25 -3.33
C ARG A 132 11.75 -17.51 -4.47
N PRO A 133 12.98 -17.94 -4.18
CA PRO A 133 13.92 -18.46 -5.19
C PRO A 133 13.33 -19.63 -5.98
N ALA A 134 13.76 -19.79 -7.24
CA ALA A 134 13.21 -20.81 -8.13
C ALA A 134 13.50 -22.26 -7.69
N ASP A 135 14.57 -22.46 -6.93
CA ASP A 135 15.00 -23.73 -6.34
C ASP A 135 14.29 -24.07 -5.02
N VAL A 136 13.56 -23.12 -4.43
CA VAL A 136 12.75 -23.33 -3.22
C VAL A 136 11.32 -23.69 -3.63
N THR A 137 10.82 -24.85 -3.18
CA THR A 137 9.43 -25.24 -3.48
C THR A 137 8.44 -24.38 -2.70
N ARG A 138 7.15 -24.42 -3.08
CA ARG A 138 6.14 -23.63 -2.38
C ARG A 138 6.03 -24.07 -0.91
N GLU A 139 6.03 -25.36 -0.67
CA GLU A 139 5.87 -25.97 0.66
C GLU A 139 7.02 -25.59 1.58
N GLN A 140 8.23 -25.41 1.03
CA GLN A 140 9.44 -25.04 1.76
C GLN A 140 9.61 -23.53 1.95
N ALA A 141 8.74 -22.69 1.38
CA ALA A 141 8.96 -21.24 1.34
C ALA A 141 9.09 -20.62 2.74
N VAL A 142 8.20 -21.00 3.67
CA VAL A 142 8.22 -20.47 5.05
C VAL A 142 9.44 -21.00 5.81
N ASP A 143 9.72 -22.31 5.72
CA ASP A 143 10.90 -22.92 6.33
C ASP A 143 12.19 -22.27 5.84
N TRP A 144 12.28 -22.01 4.53
CA TRP A 144 13.38 -21.26 3.93
C TRP A 144 13.53 -19.87 4.53
N ALA A 145 12.46 -19.11 4.74
CA ALA A 145 12.57 -17.81 5.41
C ALA A 145 13.01 -17.95 6.89
N MET A 146 12.53 -18.97 7.58
CA MET A 146 12.83 -19.24 8.98
C MET A 146 14.29 -19.64 9.24
N GLU A 147 15.01 -20.19 8.26
CA GLU A 147 16.47 -20.43 8.36
C GLU A 147 17.25 -19.14 8.69
N GLU A 148 16.73 -17.97 8.31
CA GLU A 148 17.29 -16.65 8.64
C GLU A 148 16.51 -15.94 9.76
N ASN A 149 15.67 -16.66 10.51
CA ASN A 149 14.79 -16.12 11.55
C ASN A 149 13.83 -15.04 11.02
N VAL A 150 13.43 -15.13 9.75
CA VAL A 150 12.43 -14.25 9.15
C VAL A 150 11.07 -14.94 9.15
N TYR A 151 10.09 -14.32 9.79
CA TYR A 151 8.72 -14.85 9.88
C TYR A 151 7.72 -13.70 9.92
N ALA A 152 6.74 -13.70 9.01
CA ALA A 152 5.68 -12.71 8.99
C ALA A 152 4.61 -13.02 10.05
N THR A 153 4.13 -11.98 10.73
CA THR A 153 3.01 -12.08 11.67
C THR A 153 1.73 -12.58 10.99
N ASP A 154 1.59 -12.32 9.69
CA ASP A 154 0.53 -12.85 8.83
C ASP A 154 0.28 -14.35 9.03
N GLU A 155 1.33 -15.15 9.21
CA GLU A 155 1.19 -16.60 9.36
C GLU A 155 0.33 -16.99 10.56
N ALA A 156 0.33 -16.15 11.59
CA ALA A 156 -0.46 -16.36 12.80
C ALA A 156 -1.79 -15.59 12.79
N LEU A 157 -1.84 -14.39 12.20
CA LEU A 157 -2.95 -13.45 12.39
C LEU A 157 -3.79 -13.19 11.13
N LEU A 158 -3.23 -13.39 9.93
CA LEU A 158 -3.95 -13.23 8.68
C LEU A 158 -4.56 -14.58 8.29
N HIS A 159 -5.82 -14.79 8.64
CA HIS A 159 -6.54 -16.00 8.27
C HIS A 159 -7.04 -15.93 6.82
N SER A 160 -7.11 -17.06 6.13
CA SER A 160 -7.55 -17.12 4.73
C SER A 160 -8.99 -17.57 4.54
N ASP A 161 -9.78 -17.76 5.61
CA ASP A 161 -11.16 -18.23 5.51
C ASP A 161 -11.98 -17.40 4.49
N PRO A 162 -12.81 -18.03 3.64
CA PRO A 162 -13.12 -19.47 3.57
C PRO A 162 -12.13 -20.28 2.71
N TYR A 163 -11.08 -19.66 2.19
CA TYR A 163 -10.08 -20.31 1.35
C TYR A 163 -9.13 -21.17 2.19
N GLU A 164 -8.76 -22.34 1.64
CA GLU A 164 -7.88 -23.30 2.32
C GLU A 164 -6.51 -22.71 2.66
N THR A 165 -6.00 -21.82 1.80
CA THR A 165 -4.71 -21.15 1.98
C THR A 165 -4.77 -19.70 1.50
N ARG A 166 -3.78 -18.90 1.92
CA ARG A 166 -3.59 -17.52 1.41
C ARG A 166 -3.30 -17.51 -0.08
N ASP A 167 -2.63 -18.55 -0.60
CA ASP A 167 -2.40 -18.75 -2.04
C ASP A 167 -3.70 -18.87 -2.82
N ALA A 168 -4.61 -19.73 -2.33
CA ALA A 168 -5.90 -19.93 -2.98
C ALA A 168 -6.74 -18.65 -2.95
N TRP A 169 -6.67 -17.88 -1.86
CA TRP A 169 -7.31 -16.57 -1.79
C TRP A 169 -6.68 -15.59 -2.79
N CYS A 170 -5.34 -15.49 -2.81
CA CYS A 170 -4.59 -14.67 -3.76
C CYS A 170 -4.96 -15.00 -5.20
N GLU A 171 -5.06 -16.27 -5.58
CA GLU A 171 -5.45 -16.71 -6.92
C GLU A 171 -6.84 -16.19 -7.31
N GLN A 172 -7.84 -16.29 -6.43
CA GLN A 172 -9.18 -15.77 -6.71
C GLN A 172 -9.19 -14.23 -6.82
N LEU A 173 -8.46 -13.55 -5.95
CA LEU A 173 -8.31 -12.10 -5.96
C LEU A 173 -7.65 -11.60 -7.25
N VAL A 174 -6.56 -12.24 -7.67
CA VAL A 174 -5.83 -11.95 -8.91
C VAL A 174 -6.74 -12.13 -10.12
N LYS A 175 -7.41 -13.29 -10.23
CA LYS A 175 -8.32 -13.58 -11.35
C LYS A 175 -9.43 -12.54 -11.48
N LYS A 176 -10.11 -12.23 -10.36
CA LYS A 176 -11.17 -11.21 -10.33
C LYS A 176 -10.65 -9.83 -10.73
N THR A 177 -9.47 -9.47 -10.24
CA THR A 177 -8.86 -8.16 -10.52
C THR A 177 -8.41 -8.03 -11.97
N GLU A 178 -7.86 -9.11 -12.55
CA GLU A 178 -7.44 -9.16 -13.94
C GLU A 178 -8.59 -8.83 -14.89
N GLU A 179 -9.75 -9.49 -14.73
CA GLU A 179 -10.96 -9.23 -15.53
C GLU A 179 -11.41 -7.76 -15.45
N ARG A 180 -11.30 -7.14 -14.26
CA ARG A 180 -11.67 -5.74 -14.03
C ARG A 180 -10.67 -4.77 -14.66
N LEU A 181 -9.37 -5.05 -14.58
CA LEU A 181 -8.32 -4.24 -15.20
C LEU A 181 -8.38 -4.33 -16.73
N GLU A 182 -8.70 -5.49 -17.30
CA GLU A 182 -8.95 -5.65 -18.74
C GLU A 182 -10.10 -4.75 -19.22
N ALA A 183 -11.23 -4.78 -18.51
CA ALA A 183 -12.37 -3.92 -18.81
C ALA A 183 -12.02 -2.42 -18.67
N ALA A 184 -11.20 -2.06 -17.68
CA ALA A 184 -10.74 -0.69 -17.48
C ALA A 184 -9.81 -0.21 -18.59
N ALA A 185 -8.81 -1.02 -18.95
CA ALA A 185 -7.85 -0.72 -20.01
C ALA A 185 -8.54 -0.56 -21.38
N ALA A 186 -9.59 -1.34 -21.64
CA ALA A 186 -10.39 -1.24 -22.86
C ALA A 186 -11.07 0.14 -23.04
N ARG A 187 -11.20 0.94 -21.98
CA ARG A 187 -11.74 2.32 -22.05
C ARG A 187 -10.76 3.31 -22.68
N GLY A 188 -9.51 2.93 -22.94
CA GLY A 188 -8.52 3.73 -23.67
C GLY A 188 -7.83 4.84 -22.87
N PHE A 189 -8.03 4.90 -21.55
CA PHE A 189 -7.31 5.79 -20.64
C PHE A 189 -6.17 5.04 -19.95
N PRO A 190 -5.04 5.70 -19.63
CA PRO A 190 -4.02 5.08 -18.79
C PRO A 190 -4.57 4.80 -17.38
N LEU A 191 -4.03 3.76 -16.74
CA LEU A 191 -4.45 3.37 -15.39
C LEU A 191 -3.50 3.89 -14.32
N VAL A 192 -4.04 4.22 -13.16
CA VAL A 192 -3.29 4.33 -11.89
C VAL A 192 -3.67 3.12 -11.06
N ILE A 193 -2.79 2.13 -10.99
CA ILE A 193 -3.04 0.88 -10.27
C ILE A 193 -2.54 1.04 -8.83
N ILE A 194 -3.40 0.76 -7.85
CA ILE A 194 -3.10 0.94 -6.43
C ILE A 194 -3.25 -0.41 -5.75
N ASN A 195 -2.19 -0.91 -5.14
CA ASN A 195 -2.20 -2.17 -4.40
C ASN A 195 -1.28 -2.07 -3.21
N HIS A 196 -1.64 -2.63 -2.05
CA HIS A 196 -0.72 -2.58 -0.91
C HIS A 196 0.59 -3.35 -1.21
N TRP A 197 0.49 -4.56 -1.75
CA TRP A 197 1.63 -5.38 -2.13
C TRP A 197 2.26 -4.92 -3.46
N PRO A 198 3.60 -4.86 -3.56
CA PRO A 198 4.30 -4.68 -4.83
C PRO A 198 3.86 -5.68 -5.91
N LEU A 199 3.66 -5.18 -7.14
CA LEU A 199 3.26 -6.02 -8.28
C LEU A 199 4.43 -6.75 -8.96
N ARG A 200 5.66 -6.47 -8.55
CA ARG A 200 6.86 -7.08 -9.16
C ARG A 200 7.86 -7.50 -8.09
N GLN A 201 8.52 -8.63 -8.32
CA GLN A 201 9.50 -9.17 -7.39
C GLN A 201 10.78 -8.32 -7.35
N ASP A 202 11.18 -7.72 -8.47
CA ASP A 202 12.39 -6.87 -8.56
C ASP A 202 12.25 -5.53 -7.81
N LEU A 203 11.03 -5.17 -7.42
CA LEU A 203 10.78 -4.02 -6.55
C LEU A 203 11.05 -4.32 -5.07
N ILE A 204 11.16 -5.60 -4.68
CA ILE A 204 11.38 -5.97 -3.29
C ILE A 204 12.83 -5.67 -2.90
N THR A 205 13.03 -4.58 -2.15
CA THR A 205 14.35 -4.19 -1.64
C THR A 205 14.29 -4.00 -0.14
N ILE A 206 14.43 -5.11 0.58
CA ILE A 206 14.50 -5.13 2.05
C ILE A 206 15.82 -5.81 2.48
N PRO A 207 16.99 -5.15 2.35
CA PRO A 207 18.29 -5.80 2.51
C PRO A 207 18.53 -6.42 3.88
N SER A 208 17.85 -5.92 4.92
CA SER A 208 17.98 -6.44 6.28
C SER A 208 17.25 -7.76 6.51
N ILE A 209 16.23 -8.08 5.70
CA ILE A 209 15.39 -9.29 5.80
C ILE A 209 14.95 -9.77 4.40
N PRO A 210 15.89 -10.12 3.50
CA PRO A 210 15.58 -10.40 2.09
C PRO A 210 14.61 -11.56 1.89
N ARG A 211 14.61 -12.55 2.81
CA ARG A 211 13.68 -13.69 2.76
C ARG A 211 12.22 -13.33 3.11
N PHE A 212 11.96 -12.11 3.59
CA PHE A 212 10.59 -11.61 3.78
C PHE A 212 9.83 -11.46 2.46
N SER A 213 10.54 -11.47 1.33
CA SER A 213 9.98 -11.35 -0.02
C SER A 213 8.80 -12.27 -0.32
N ILE A 214 8.72 -13.46 0.28
CA ILE A 214 7.62 -14.41 0.01
C ILE A 214 6.24 -13.89 0.46
N TRP A 215 6.18 -12.94 1.39
CA TRP A 215 4.93 -12.30 1.83
C TRP A 215 4.63 -10.98 1.09
N CYS A 216 5.44 -10.62 0.08
CA CYS A 216 5.40 -9.30 -0.54
C CYS A 216 4.63 -9.23 -1.87
N GLY A 217 4.01 -10.31 -2.34
CA GLY A 217 3.19 -10.28 -3.56
C GLY A 217 3.15 -11.61 -4.31
N THR A 218 2.82 -11.54 -5.59
CA THR A 218 2.69 -12.68 -6.49
C THR A 218 3.35 -12.41 -7.85
N LYS A 219 3.93 -13.43 -8.48
CA LYS A 219 4.48 -13.37 -9.84
C LYS A 219 3.40 -13.21 -10.92
N GLN A 220 2.13 -13.43 -10.59
CA GLN A 220 1.02 -13.33 -11.55
C GLN A 220 0.76 -11.90 -12.04
N THR A 221 1.29 -10.89 -11.32
CA THR A 221 1.07 -9.47 -11.61
C THR A 221 2.29 -8.77 -12.24
N ASP A 222 3.35 -9.51 -12.57
CA ASP A 222 4.67 -8.93 -12.93
C ASP A 222 4.62 -8.03 -14.17
N ASP A 223 3.71 -8.31 -15.12
CA ASP A 223 3.54 -7.56 -16.36
C ASP A 223 2.36 -6.57 -16.35
N TRP A 224 1.60 -6.48 -15.26
CA TRP A 224 0.34 -5.71 -15.21
C TRP A 224 0.54 -4.22 -15.49
N HIS A 225 1.70 -3.66 -15.14
CA HIS A 225 2.03 -2.26 -15.41
C HIS A 225 2.06 -1.94 -16.91
N THR A 226 2.56 -2.86 -17.74
CA THR A 226 2.60 -2.68 -19.19
C THR A 226 1.36 -3.24 -19.87
N ARG A 227 0.92 -4.45 -19.49
CA ARG A 227 -0.25 -5.12 -20.04
C ARG A 227 -1.51 -4.28 -19.92
N PHE A 228 -1.68 -3.58 -18.80
CA PHE A 228 -2.86 -2.72 -18.56
C PHE A 228 -2.58 -1.23 -18.76
N ASN A 229 -1.50 -0.86 -19.46
CA ASN A 229 -1.18 0.54 -19.79
C ASN A 229 -1.20 1.45 -18.55
N ALA A 230 -0.55 0.99 -17.47
CA ALA A 230 -0.45 1.76 -16.25
C ALA A 230 0.46 2.97 -16.48
N LYS A 231 0.03 4.13 -16.01
CA LYS A 231 0.85 5.34 -15.91
C LYS A 231 1.65 5.36 -14.61
N VAL A 232 1.02 4.94 -13.52
CA VAL A 232 1.63 4.84 -12.21
C VAL A 232 1.12 3.59 -11.50
N VAL A 233 2.02 2.88 -10.81
CA VAL A 233 1.66 1.84 -9.84
C VAL A 233 2.03 2.36 -8.44
N VAL A 234 1.07 2.34 -7.52
CA VAL A 234 1.23 2.86 -6.15
C VAL A 234 1.13 1.72 -5.16
N THR A 235 2.14 1.57 -4.30
CA THR A 235 2.25 0.46 -3.34
C THR A 235 2.75 0.90 -1.97
N GLY A 236 2.59 0.02 -0.97
CA GLY A 236 3.09 0.20 0.40
C GLY A 236 3.93 -1.00 0.84
N HIS A 237 3.63 -1.51 2.05
CA HIS A 237 4.08 -2.79 2.62
C HIS A 237 5.56 -2.87 3.01
N LEU A 238 6.47 -2.38 2.16
CA LEU A 238 7.91 -2.59 2.34
C LEU A 238 8.52 -1.66 3.39
N HIS A 239 7.87 -0.52 3.66
CA HIS A 239 8.42 0.56 4.49
C HIS A 239 9.74 1.12 3.92
N VAL A 240 9.88 1.12 2.58
CA VAL A 240 11.05 1.60 1.86
C VAL A 240 10.68 2.63 0.79
N ARG A 241 10.26 3.81 1.26
CA ARG A 241 9.84 4.96 0.44
C ARG A 241 10.79 5.26 -0.70
N ARG A 242 10.29 5.12 -1.93
CA ARG A 242 11.06 5.37 -3.15
C ARG A 242 10.16 5.62 -4.36
N THR A 243 10.81 6.04 -5.44
CA THR A 243 10.22 6.11 -6.79
C THR A 243 11.14 5.37 -7.75
N ASP A 244 10.56 4.49 -8.57
CA ASP A 244 11.25 3.78 -9.64
C ASP A 244 10.59 4.05 -11.00
N TRP A 245 11.33 3.82 -12.08
CA TRP A 245 10.78 3.75 -13.43
C TRP A 245 11.21 2.43 -14.07
N ILE A 246 10.22 1.60 -14.41
CA ILE A 246 10.42 0.29 -15.06
C ILE A 246 9.51 0.27 -16.28
N ASP A 247 10.07 -0.07 -17.45
CA ASP A 247 9.36 -0.10 -18.74
C ASP A 247 8.61 1.21 -19.07
N GLY A 248 9.15 2.34 -18.61
CA GLY A 248 8.54 3.66 -18.79
C GLY A 248 7.40 3.99 -17.80
N VAL A 249 7.01 3.04 -16.94
CA VAL A 249 5.97 3.23 -15.91
C VAL A 249 6.61 3.65 -14.60
N ARG A 250 5.99 4.61 -13.90
CA ARG A 250 6.45 5.07 -12.58
C ARG A 250 5.87 4.18 -11.47
N PHE A 251 6.72 3.70 -10.58
CA PHE A 251 6.32 2.96 -9.38
C PHE A 251 6.60 3.82 -8.15
N GLU A 252 5.62 3.89 -7.24
CA GLU A 252 5.68 4.73 -6.06
C GLU A 252 5.43 3.88 -4.82
N GLU A 253 6.48 3.66 -4.01
CA GLU A 253 6.31 3.12 -2.66
C GLU A 253 6.09 4.30 -1.69
N VAL A 254 4.95 4.27 -1.00
CA VAL A 254 4.42 5.43 -0.26
C VAL A 254 4.27 5.20 1.25
N SER A 255 4.94 4.20 1.81
CA SER A 255 4.85 3.79 3.21
C SER A 255 5.35 4.84 4.19
N MET A 256 4.54 5.22 5.18
CA MET A 256 5.00 6.04 6.31
C MET A 256 5.81 5.19 7.28
N GLY A 257 5.29 4.03 7.65
CA GLY A 257 5.91 3.05 8.52
C GLY A 257 5.77 3.35 10.01
N TYR A 258 6.39 2.51 10.84
CA TYR A 258 6.37 2.62 12.29
C TYR A 258 7.06 3.89 12.79
N PRO A 259 6.74 4.40 14.00
CA PRO A 259 7.27 5.66 14.53
C PRO A 259 8.78 5.88 14.44
N ARG A 260 9.57 4.80 14.54
CA ARG A 260 11.04 4.85 14.43
C ARG A 260 11.53 4.97 12.98
N GLN A 261 10.80 4.43 12.01
CA GLN A 261 11.23 4.38 10.61
C GLN A 261 11.15 5.75 9.94
N TRP A 262 10.22 6.62 10.36
CA TRP A 262 10.13 8.00 9.90
C TRP A 262 10.67 9.02 10.92
N GLN A 263 11.40 8.57 11.96
CA GLN A 263 12.01 9.46 12.95
C GLN A 263 12.99 10.46 12.31
N ALA A 264 13.77 10.02 11.32
CA ALA A 264 14.68 10.91 10.60
C ALA A 264 13.95 12.04 9.83
N ALA A 265 12.69 11.84 9.45
CA ALA A 265 11.86 12.91 8.88
C ALA A 265 11.46 13.91 9.96
N LYS A 266 10.99 13.43 11.12
CA LYS A 266 10.64 14.28 12.27
C LYS A 266 11.82 15.10 12.78
N ASP A 267 13.00 14.51 12.86
CA ASP A 267 14.22 15.20 13.31
C ASP A 267 14.60 16.36 12.38
N ARG A 268 14.12 16.35 11.13
CA ARG A 268 14.26 17.43 10.15
C ARG A 268 13.10 18.43 10.16
N GLY A 269 12.16 18.30 11.11
CA GLY A 269 10.96 19.12 11.21
C GLY A 269 9.87 18.77 10.19
N LEU A 270 9.95 17.60 9.56
CA LEU A 270 8.94 17.13 8.60
C LEU A 270 7.81 16.41 9.33
N THR A 271 6.61 16.51 8.76
CA THR A 271 5.35 15.95 9.30
C THR A 271 4.74 14.94 8.33
N MET A 272 3.62 14.31 8.71
CA MET A 272 2.86 13.45 7.79
C MET A 272 2.48 14.17 6.49
N ASN A 273 2.23 15.49 6.55
CA ASN A 273 1.94 16.31 5.37
C ASN A 273 3.07 16.29 4.34
N ASP A 274 4.33 16.26 4.79
CA ASP A 274 5.51 16.19 3.93
C ASP A 274 5.78 14.76 3.42
N LEU A 275 5.16 13.77 4.08
CA LEU A 275 5.20 12.38 3.65
C LEU A 275 4.10 12.04 2.64
N LEU A 276 3.09 12.89 2.42
CA LEU A 276 2.13 12.67 1.34
C LEU A 276 2.86 12.65 -0.01
N ARG A 277 2.78 11.53 -0.74
CA ARG A 277 3.36 11.42 -2.07
C ARG A 277 2.42 12.05 -3.09
N GLU A 278 2.87 13.05 -3.82
CA GLU A 278 2.14 13.51 -5.01
C GLU A 278 2.24 12.45 -6.12
N ILE A 279 1.12 11.77 -6.38
CA ILE A 279 0.98 10.76 -7.44
C ILE A 279 0.59 11.41 -8.76
N LEU A 280 -0.29 12.40 -8.78
CA LEU A 280 -0.55 13.18 -10.00
C LEU A 280 -0.60 14.68 -9.70
N PRO A 281 0.13 15.51 -10.47
CA PRO A 281 0.92 15.16 -11.66
C PRO A 281 2.21 14.37 -11.35
N GLY A 282 2.76 14.55 -10.14
CA GLY A 282 3.93 13.82 -9.66
C GLY A 282 5.22 14.18 -10.41
N MET A 283 6.30 13.45 -10.11
CA MET A 283 7.64 13.70 -10.65
C MET A 283 7.80 13.21 -12.11
N GLU A 284 8.40 14.03 -12.96
CA GLU A 284 8.80 13.63 -14.32
C GLU A 284 9.92 12.58 -14.30
N ASN A 285 9.95 11.69 -15.30
CA ASN A 285 10.99 10.68 -15.41
C ASN A 285 12.35 11.37 -15.63
N PRO A 286 13.34 11.19 -14.74
CA PRO A 286 14.67 11.79 -14.88
C PRO A 286 15.47 11.22 -16.06
N GLY A 287 15.00 10.13 -16.69
CA GLY A 287 15.61 9.52 -17.89
C GLY A 287 16.89 8.73 -17.63
N ASN A 288 17.32 8.63 -16.37
CA ASN A 288 18.57 7.94 -15.98
C ASN A 288 18.34 6.54 -15.39
N GLY A 289 17.07 6.10 -15.26
CA GLY A 289 16.69 4.80 -14.72
C GLY A 289 17.05 4.57 -13.24
N ARG A 290 17.45 5.62 -12.51
CA ARG A 290 17.85 5.48 -11.10
C ARG A 290 16.62 5.45 -10.19
N THR A 291 16.65 4.55 -9.22
CA THR A 291 15.75 4.60 -8.06
C THR A 291 15.98 5.89 -7.28
N ILE A 292 14.90 6.61 -6.98
CA ILE A 292 14.94 7.81 -6.14
C ILE A 292 14.47 7.43 -4.74
N TRP A 293 15.42 7.36 -3.80
CA TRP A 293 15.12 7.10 -2.39
C TRP A 293 14.50 8.33 -1.72
N ARG A 294 13.42 8.11 -0.97
CA ARG A 294 12.61 9.14 -0.30
C ARG A 294 12.45 8.86 1.19
N ARG A 295 13.55 8.48 1.85
CA ARG A 295 13.57 8.07 3.28
C ARG A 295 12.96 9.11 4.24
N ALA A 296 12.98 10.39 3.88
CA ALA A 296 12.38 11.47 4.66
C ALA A 296 11.12 12.07 3.99
N GLY A 297 10.44 11.33 3.10
CA GLY A 297 9.32 11.83 2.28
C GLY A 297 9.75 12.61 1.04
N VAL A 298 10.85 13.36 1.13
CA VAL A 298 11.46 14.12 0.03
C VAL A 298 12.59 13.34 -0.65
N PRO A 299 12.88 13.61 -1.95
CA PRO A 299 14.02 13.02 -2.64
C PRO A 299 15.32 13.27 -1.85
N SER A 300 16.14 12.24 -1.65
CA SER A 300 17.40 12.37 -0.90
C SER A 300 18.36 13.44 -1.45
N GLU A 301 18.36 13.68 -2.78
CA GLU A 301 19.15 14.71 -3.46
C GLU A 301 18.63 16.15 -3.23
N SER A 302 17.43 16.35 -2.69
CA SER A 302 16.88 17.69 -2.41
C SER A 302 17.37 18.31 -1.09
N THR A 303 18.47 17.79 -0.55
CA THR A 303 19.13 18.35 0.63
C THR A 303 20.31 19.19 0.11
N PRO A 304 20.37 20.51 0.36
CA PRO A 304 21.58 21.27 0.09
C PRO A 304 22.72 20.55 0.80
N SER A 305 23.80 20.24 0.07
CA SER A 305 25.01 19.71 0.69
C SER A 305 25.37 20.66 1.84
N ALA A 306 25.34 20.16 3.07
CA ALA A 306 25.97 20.86 4.16
C ALA A 306 27.41 21.09 3.72
N SER A 307 27.74 22.36 3.55
CA SER A 307 29.03 22.87 3.12
C SER A 307 30.16 22.10 3.79
N GLU A 308 31.14 21.68 2.99
CA GLU A 308 32.51 21.48 3.45
C GLU A 308 32.91 22.73 4.24
N SER A 309 32.89 22.63 5.57
CA SER A 309 33.57 23.57 6.44
C SER A 309 34.93 22.97 6.75
N THR A 310 35.94 23.60 6.14
CA THR A 310 37.38 23.62 6.44
C THR A 310 37.78 23.22 7.85
#